data_AF-A0A8R1DKI5-F1
#
_entry.id   AF-A0A8R1DKI5-F1
#
_cell.length_a   1.000
_cell.length_b   1.000
_cell.length_c   1.000
_cell.angle_alpha   90.00
_cell.angle_beta   90.00
_cell.angle_gamma   90.00
#
_symmetry.space_group_name_H-M   'P 1'
#
loop_
_entity.id
_entity.type
_entity.pdbx_description
1 polymer ?
#
loop_
_entity_poly.entity_id
_entity_poly.type
_entity_poly.pdbx_seq_one_letter_code
_entity_poly.pdbx_strand_id
1 'polypeptide(L)'
;MVRHRLPSSTYYTPAGEPEWSREQFGEQSIAVLSGAYRNPIEMARHVAASCGSHQPFFVMDVAAIERRLEALRVCFPRLRPSYAVACNADPVLARVLANNEDLSFEDKSLRK
;
A
#
# COMPACT_ATOMS: atom_id res chain seq x y z
N MET A 1 -6.28 -18.76 17.84
CA MET A 1 -5.00 -18.16 17.38
C MET A 1 -5.30 -16.75 16.90
N VAL A 2 -4.99 -15.73 17.69
CA VAL A 2 -5.22 -14.32 17.31
C VAL A 2 -4.21 -13.97 16.21
N ARG A 3 -4.69 -13.64 15.02
CA ARG A 3 -3.81 -13.15 13.94
C ARG A 3 -3.38 -11.74 14.33
N HIS A 4 -2.19 -11.61 14.90
CA HIS A 4 -1.59 -10.29 15.11
C HIS A 4 -1.18 -9.74 13.75
N ARG A 5 -1.75 -8.58 13.41
CA ARG A 5 -1.42 -7.87 12.18
C ARG A 5 0.00 -7.34 12.33
N LEU A 6 0.90 -7.78 11.45
CA LEU A 6 2.27 -7.27 11.44
C LEU A 6 2.25 -5.77 11.13
N PRO A 7 3.18 -4.98 11.70
CA PRO A 7 3.30 -3.57 11.40
C PRO A 7 3.54 -3.39 9.89
N SER A 8 2.70 -2.57 9.25
CA SER A 8 2.82 -2.23 7.84
C SER A 8 3.52 -0.88 7.69
N SER A 9 4.47 -0.80 6.76
CA SER A 9 5.06 0.46 6.29
C SER A 9 4.70 0.64 4.81
N THR A 10 4.30 1.86 4.45
CA THR A 10 3.83 2.21 3.11
C THR A 10 4.75 3.26 2.53
N TYR A 11 4.96 3.29 1.22
CA TYR A 11 5.76 4.31 0.56
C TYR A 11 4.87 5.16 -0.36
N TYR A 12 5.06 6.48 -0.43
CA TYR A 12 4.40 7.37 -1.40
C TYR A 12 5.43 8.38 -1.92
N THR A 13 5.37 8.80 -3.19
CA THR A 13 6.19 9.90 -3.72
C THR A 13 5.45 10.70 -4.79
N PRO A 14 5.16 11.98 -4.50
CA PRO A 14 5.10 13.01 -5.52
C PRO A 14 5.93 14.25 -5.14
N ALA A 15 6.23 15.08 -6.14
CA ALA A 15 7.26 16.11 -6.11
C ALA A 15 7.09 17.15 -4.99
N GLY A 16 8.13 17.33 -4.14
CA GLY A 16 8.21 18.44 -3.19
C GLY A 16 8.92 18.25 -1.84
N GLU A 17 9.42 17.04 -1.50
CA GLU A 17 10.19 16.66 -0.27
C GLU A 17 9.51 16.90 1.10
N PRO A 18 9.36 15.84 1.94
CA PRO A 18 10.33 15.59 3.04
C PRO A 18 10.59 14.08 3.35
N GLU A 19 11.65 13.80 4.10
CA GLU A 19 12.29 12.48 4.23
C GLU A 19 11.47 11.40 4.96
N TRP A 20 10.61 11.76 5.93
CA TRP A 20 9.73 10.83 6.66
C TRP A 20 8.43 11.52 7.10
N SER A 21 7.27 10.92 6.81
CA SER A 21 5.98 11.29 7.42
C SER A 21 5.38 10.10 8.17
N ARG A 22 4.79 10.37 9.33
CA ARG A 22 3.87 9.41 9.98
C ARG A 22 2.46 9.84 9.62
N GLU A 23 1.76 8.96 8.92
CA GLU A 23 0.39 9.19 8.52
C GLU A 23 -0.53 8.22 9.24
N GLN A 24 -1.69 8.73 9.68
CA GLN A 24 -2.74 7.89 10.24
C GLN A 24 -3.69 7.45 9.15
N PHE A 25 -3.84 6.13 9.01
CA PHE A 25 -4.83 5.51 8.13
C PHE A 25 -5.78 4.67 8.98
N GLY A 26 -6.95 5.23 9.28
CA GLY A 26 -7.86 4.67 10.29
C GLY A 26 -7.18 4.67 11.66
N GLU A 27 -7.20 3.54 12.37
CA GLU A 27 -6.49 3.39 13.65
C GLU A 27 -5.00 3.03 13.51
N GLN A 28 -4.50 2.87 12.28
CA GLN A 28 -3.13 2.45 12.03
C GLN A 28 -2.22 3.64 11.75
N SER A 29 -1.12 3.73 12.50
CA SER A 29 -0.01 4.61 12.15
C SER A 29 0.90 3.88 11.17
N ILE A 30 1.10 4.46 10.00
CA ILE A 30 2.00 3.93 8.98
C ILE A 30 3.14 4.92 8.79
N ALA A 31 4.35 4.38 8.74
CA ALA A 31 5.52 5.16 8.32
C ALA A 31 5.49 5.25 6.79
N VAL A 32 5.46 6.49 6.29
CA VAL A 32 5.58 6.83 4.88
C VAL A 32 6.93 7.47 4.65
N LEU A 33 7.77 6.80 3.87
CA LEU A 33 9.03 7.38 3.43
C LEU A 33 8.80 8.01 2.07
N SER A 34 9.06 9.30 1.95
CA SER A 34 9.06 9.99 0.67
C SER A 34 10.51 10.39 0.39
N GLY A 35 11.09 9.94 -0.73
CA GLY A 35 12.50 10.22 -1.02
C GLY A 35 13.15 9.26 -2.02
N ALA A 36 14.44 9.48 -2.27
CA ALA A 36 15.26 8.85 -3.32
C ALA A 36 15.49 7.33 -3.18
N TYR A 37 14.76 6.64 -2.29
CA TYR A 37 14.76 5.19 -2.21
C TYR A 37 13.99 4.63 -3.40
N ARG A 38 14.72 4.18 -4.43
CA ARG A 38 14.13 3.76 -5.71
C ARG A 38 13.61 2.33 -5.70
N ASN A 39 13.70 1.61 -4.58
CA ASN A 39 13.43 0.17 -4.52
C ASN A 39 12.85 -0.29 -3.16
N PRO A 40 11.73 -1.04 -3.12
CA PRO A 40 11.17 -1.60 -1.88
C PRO A 40 12.15 -2.52 -1.11
N ILE A 41 13.13 -3.13 -1.78
CA ILE A 41 14.17 -3.94 -1.14
C ILE A 41 15.11 -3.07 -0.28
N GLU A 42 15.49 -1.89 -0.78
CA GLU A 42 16.36 -0.97 -0.04
C GLU A 42 15.64 -0.38 1.17
N MET A 43 14.35 -0.07 1.01
CA MET A 43 13.47 0.26 2.12
C MET A 43 13.46 -0.85 3.18
N ALA A 44 13.21 -2.10 2.77
CA ALA A 44 13.18 -3.22 3.71
C ALA A 44 14.50 -3.34 4.47
N ARG A 45 15.64 -3.18 3.78
CA ARG A 45 16.97 -3.16 4.43
C ARG A 45 17.11 -2.01 5.42
N HIS A 46 16.67 -0.81 5.05
CA HIS A 46 16.71 0.36 5.93
C HIS A 46 15.89 0.13 7.20
N VAL A 47 14.63 -0.30 7.06
CA VAL A 47 13.74 -0.58 8.21
C VAL A 47 14.35 -1.66 9.10
N ALA A 48 14.87 -2.75 8.52
CA ALA A 48 15.51 -3.82 9.28
C ALA A 48 16.74 -3.35 10.08
N ALA A 49 17.55 -2.44 9.51
CA ALA A 49 18.72 -1.88 10.19
C ALA A 49 18.34 -0.87 11.29
N SER A 50 17.28 -0.08 11.09
CA SER A 50 16.91 1.04 11.96
C SER A 50 15.95 0.69 13.09
N CYS A 51 15.08 -0.32 12.93
CA CYS A 51 14.00 -0.59 13.90
C CYS A 51 14.46 -1.31 15.18
N GLY A 52 15.67 -1.89 15.23
CA GLY A 52 16.19 -2.65 16.38
C GLY A 52 15.36 -3.88 16.78
N SER A 53 14.27 -4.16 16.05
CA SER A 53 13.34 -5.25 16.26
C SER A 53 13.60 -6.34 15.22
N HIS A 54 13.61 -7.58 15.69
CA HIS A 54 13.75 -8.77 14.83
C HIS A 54 12.39 -9.33 14.39
N GLN A 55 11.28 -8.61 14.65
CA GLN A 55 9.95 -9.04 14.22
C GLN A 55 9.77 -8.87 12.71
N PRO A 56 9.06 -9.79 12.03
CA PRO A 56 8.78 -9.64 10.62
C PRO A 56 7.88 -8.42 10.37
N PHE A 57 8.08 -7.77 9.22
CA PHE A 57 7.32 -6.60 8.77
C PHE A 57 7.02 -6.68 7.28
N PHE A 58 6.05 -5.88 6.82
CA PHE A 58 5.71 -5.75 5.41
C PHE A 58 6.11 -4.37 4.86
N VAL A 59 6.51 -4.34 3.59
CA VAL A 59 6.77 -3.12 2.82
C VAL A 59 5.81 -3.08 1.63
N MET A 60 5.10 -1.97 1.45
CA MET A 60 4.20 -1.75 0.32
C MET A 60 4.76 -0.69 -0.63
N ASP A 61 4.94 -1.06 -1.90
CA ASP A 61 5.28 -0.13 -3.00
C ASP A 61 3.98 0.43 -3.62
N VAL A 62 3.56 1.61 -3.19
CA VAL A 62 2.35 2.27 -3.73
C VAL A 62 2.55 2.70 -5.17
N ALA A 63 3.75 3.13 -5.55
CA ALA A 63 4.04 3.51 -6.91
C ALA A 63 3.88 2.32 -7.88
N ALA A 64 4.17 1.09 -7.44
CA ALA A 64 3.87 -0.11 -8.22
C ALA A 64 2.36 -0.34 -8.44
N ILE A 65 1.54 -0.04 -7.43
CA ILE A 65 0.08 -0.13 -7.52
C ILE A 65 -0.43 0.88 -8.54
N GLU A 66 0.00 2.14 -8.45
CA GLU A 66 -0.38 3.20 -9.39
C GLU A 66 0.06 2.87 -10.82
N ARG A 67 1.32 2.44 -11.03
CA ARG A 67 1.80 1.99 -12.35
C ARG A 67 0.96 0.87 -12.93
N ARG A 68 0.48 -0.06 -12.08
CA ARG A 68 -0.34 -1.20 -12.52
C ARG A 68 -1.75 -0.77 -12.90
N LEU A 69 -2.35 0.17 -12.16
CA LEU A 69 -3.64 0.77 -12.51
C LEU A 69 -3.54 1.52 -13.84
N GLU A 70 -2.49 2.32 -14.02
CA GLU A 70 -2.28 3.05 -15.27
C GLU A 70 -2.12 2.09 -16.46
N ALA A 71 -1.29 1.05 -16.32
CA ALA A 71 -1.15 0.02 -17.35
C ALA A 71 -2.49 -0.66 -17.67
N LEU A 72 -3.34 -0.91 -16.67
CA LEU A 72 -4.66 -1.50 -16.87
C LEU A 72 -5.58 -0.55 -17.67
N ARG A 73 -5.57 0.75 -17.36
CA ARG A 73 -6.34 1.77 -18.10
C ARG A 73 -5.90 1.88 -19.56
N VAL A 74 -4.59 1.87 -19.81
CA VAL A 74 -4.04 1.93 -21.17
C VAL A 74 -4.38 0.68 -21.97
N CYS A 75 -4.23 -0.51 -21.38
CA CYS A 75 -4.50 -1.77 -22.07
C CYS A 75 -6.00 -2.05 -22.24
N PHE A 76 -6.84 -1.61 -21.30
CA PHE A 76 -8.27 -1.91 -21.25
C PHE A 76 -9.11 -0.66 -20.93
N PRO A 77 -9.19 0.33 -21.82
CA PRO A 77 -9.79 1.64 -21.54
C PRO A 77 -11.30 1.61 -21.25
N ARG A 78 -11.97 0.50 -21.55
CA ARG A 78 -13.41 0.30 -21.28
C ARG A 78 -13.69 -0.57 -20.05
N LEU A 79 -12.65 -1.18 -19.47
CA LEU A 79 -12.78 -2.02 -18.28
C LEU A 79 -12.86 -1.13 -17.04
N ARG A 80 -13.88 -1.35 -16.22
CA ARG A 80 -13.93 -0.81 -14.85
C ARG A 80 -13.47 -1.90 -13.89
N PRO A 81 -12.24 -1.83 -13.35
CA PRO A 81 -11.75 -2.87 -12.45
C PRO A 81 -12.58 -2.93 -11.16
N SER A 82 -12.75 -4.15 -10.65
CA SER A 82 -13.27 -4.39 -9.30
C SER A 82 -12.23 -5.15 -8.51
N TYR A 83 -11.69 -4.51 -7.47
CA TYR A 83 -10.66 -5.11 -6.61
C TYR A 83 -11.31 -6.03 -5.59
N ALA A 84 -10.91 -7.30 -5.60
CA ALA A 84 -11.36 -8.27 -4.61
C ALA A 84 -10.66 -8.02 -3.25
N VAL A 85 -11.40 -7.50 -2.27
CA VAL A 85 -10.88 -7.15 -0.94
C VAL A 85 -10.24 -8.35 -0.23
N ALA A 86 -10.73 -9.55 -0.51
CA ALA A 86 -10.19 -10.80 0.03
C ALA A 86 -8.72 -11.08 -0.36
N CYS A 87 -8.21 -10.46 -1.44
CA CYS A 87 -6.81 -10.63 -1.85
C CYS A 87 -5.84 -9.98 -0.86
N ASN A 88 -6.17 -8.76 -0.43
CA ASN A 88 -5.44 -8.02 0.59
C ASN A 88 -6.34 -6.88 1.09
N ALA A 89 -6.83 -7.01 2.32
CA ALA A 89 -7.74 -6.06 2.98
C ALA A 89 -6.99 -4.98 3.77
N ASP A 90 -5.74 -4.69 3.41
CA ASP A 90 -4.97 -3.62 4.03
C ASP A 90 -5.64 -2.25 3.77
N PRO A 91 -5.99 -1.45 4.80
CA PRO A 91 -6.67 -0.17 4.65
C PRO A 91 -5.87 0.84 3.84
N VAL A 92 -4.53 0.76 3.82
CA VAL A 92 -3.71 1.63 2.97
C VAL A 92 -3.93 1.30 1.52
N LEU A 93 -3.83 0.01 1.16
CA LEU A 93 -4.10 -0.44 -0.20
C LEU A 93 -5.53 -0.07 -0.61
N ALA A 94 -6.51 -0.32 0.26
CA ALA A 94 -7.90 0.05 -0.01
C ALA A 94 -8.05 1.57 -0.24
N ARG A 95 -7.36 2.41 0.53
CA ARG A 95 -7.39 3.87 0.36
C ARG A 95 -6.74 4.33 -0.94
N VAL A 96 -5.56 3.79 -1.27
CA VAL A 96 -4.87 4.06 -2.54
C VAL A 96 -5.78 3.72 -3.72
N LEU A 97 -6.39 2.54 -3.69
CA LEU A 97 -7.32 2.10 -4.73
C LEU A 97 -8.59 2.98 -4.78
N ALA A 98 -9.14 3.36 -3.63
CA ALA A 98 -10.35 4.19 -3.54
C ALA A 98 -10.18 5.63 -4.04
N ASN A 99 -8.94 6.13 -4.14
CA ASN A 99 -8.65 7.43 -4.77
C ASN A 99 -8.79 7.41 -6.30
N ASN A 100 -9.17 6.26 -6.90
CA ASN A 100 -9.36 6.10 -8.33
C ASN A 100 -10.86 5.92 -8.63
N GLU A 101 -11.46 6.91 -9.31
CA GLU A 101 -12.91 6.97 -9.56
C GLU A 101 -13.46 5.82 -10.42
N ASP A 102 -12.60 5.19 -11.22
CA ASP A 102 -12.92 4.11 -12.15
C ASP A 102 -12.81 2.71 -11.53
N LEU A 103 -12.42 2.62 -10.26
CA LEU A 103 -12.24 1.36 -9.54
C LEU A 103 -13.34 1.13 -8.51
N SER A 104 -13.84 -0.10 -8.45
CA SER A 104 -14.80 -0.57 -7.44
C SER A 104 -14.19 -1.65 -6.55
N PHE A 105 -14.88 -2.01 -5.47
CA PHE A 105 -14.47 -3.08 -4.56
C PHE A 105 -15.47 -4.24 -4.58
N GLU A 106 -14.96 -5.47 -4.69
CA GLU A 106 -15.74 -6.69 -4.52
C GLU A 106 -15.41 -7.31 -3.16
N ASP A 107 -16.43 -7.43 -2.30
CA ASP A 107 -16.33 -8.15 -1.04
C ASP A 107 -17.15 -9.45 -1.10
N LYS A 108 -16.45 -10.59 -1.02
CA LYS A 108 -17.08 -11.92 -1.03
C LYS A 108 -17.44 -12.42 0.37
N SER A 109 -17.12 -11.67 1.43
CA SER A 109 -17.40 -12.07 2.81
C SER A 109 -18.88 -12.01 3.21
N LEU A 110 -19.75 -11.43 2.38
CA LEU A 110 -21.20 -11.33 2.59
C LEU A 110 -22.04 -12.43 1.93
N ARG A 111 -21.43 -13.49 1.37
CA ARG A 111 -22.19 -14.66 0.89
C ARG A 111 -22.39 -15.64 2.04
N LYS A 112 -23.63 -15.62 2.56
CA LYS A 112 -24.30 -16.48 3.56
C LYS A 112 -23.61 -17.79 3.93
#